data_AF-A0A0H3PB46-F1
#
_entry.id   AF-A0A0H3PB46-F1
#
_cell.length_a   1.000
_cell.length_b   1.000
_cell.length_c   1.000
_cell.angle_alpha   90.00
_cell.angle_beta   90.00
_cell.angle_gamma   90.00
#
_symmetry.space_group_name_H-M   'P 1'
#
loop_
_entity.id
_entity.type
_entity.pdbx_description
1 polymer ?
#
loop_
_entity_poly.entity_id
_entity_poly.type
_entity_poly.pdbx_seq_one_letter_code
_entity_poly.pdbx_strand_id
1 'polypeptide(L)' 'MINPSCSGFGIITASRQDTTETLRQIAVHNATYREICSQNEGTP' A
#
# COMPACT_ATOMS: atom_id res chain seq x y z
N MET A 1 7.46 13.50 -9.63
CA MET A 1 6.00 13.76 -9.51
C MET A 1 5.45 12.76 -8.51
N ILE A 2 4.72 13.21 -7.49
CA ILE A 2 3.96 12.30 -6.62
C ILE A 2 2.73 11.89 -7.43
N ASN A 3 2.53 10.59 -7.64
CA ASN A 3 1.30 10.10 -8.26
C ASN A 3 0.14 10.55 -7.36
N PRO A 4 -0.84 11.34 -7.85
CA PRO A 4 -1.92 11.88 -7.03
C PRO A 4 -2.78 10.77 -6.40
N SER A 5 -2.75 9.55 -6.95
CA SER A 5 -3.35 8.37 -6.32
C SER A 5 -2.68 7.98 -5.00
N CYS A 6 -1.52 8.52 -4.66
CA CYS A 6 -0.81 8.24 -3.40
C CYS A 6 -1.18 9.23 -2.28
N SER A 7 -1.80 10.38 -2.57
CA SER A 7 -2.05 11.41 -1.55
C SER A 7 -3.20 11.07 -0.60
N GLY A 8 -3.98 10.03 -0.89
CA GLY A 8 -5.11 9.58 -0.07
C GLY A 8 -5.01 8.14 0.44
N PHE A 9 -3.89 7.46 0.18
CA PHE A 9 -3.73 6.04 0.46
C PHE A 9 -2.35 5.77 1.08
N GLY A 10 -2.24 4.73 1.88
CA GLY A 10 -1.00 4.32 2.54
C GLY A 10 -0.91 2.80 2.71
N ILE A 11 0.16 2.33 3.34
CA ILE A 11 0.30 0.91 3.70
C ILE A 11 -0.78 0.53 4.71
N ILE A 12 -1.46 -0.58 4.45
CA ILE A 12 -2.45 -1.18 5.36
C ILE A 12 -1.78 -2.29 6.15
N THR A 13 -1.94 -2.27 7.47
CA THR A 13 -1.46 -3.35 8.35
C THR A 13 -2.57 -4.39 8.51
N ALA A 14 -2.26 -5.65 8.19
CA ALA A 14 -3.19 -6.76 8.34
C ALA A 14 -3.40 -7.15 9.81
N SER A 15 -4.63 -7.56 10.14
CA SER A 15 -5.01 -8.15 11.42
C SER A 15 -4.95 -9.67 11.36
N ARG A 16 -4.68 -10.31 12.50
CA ARG A 16 -4.78 -11.79 12.63
C ARG A 16 -6.22 -12.29 12.52
N GLN A 17 -7.20 -11.41 12.70
CA GLN A 17 -8.62 -11.73 12.60
C GLN A 17 -9.16 -11.55 11.16
N ASP A 18 -8.34 -11.03 10.24
CA ASP A 18 -8.75 -10.84 8.86
C ASP A 18 -9.04 -12.18 8.19
N THR A 19 -10.07 -12.17 7.35
CA THR A 19 -10.36 -13.33 6.49
C THR A 19 -9.27 -13.49 5.43
N THR A 20 -9.15 -14.69 4.87
CA THR A 20 -8.22 -14.94 3.75
C THR A 20 -8.43 -13.97 2.58
N GLU A 21 -9.68 -13.61 2.28
CA GLU A 21 -9.98 -12.66 1.20
C GLU A 21 -9.52 -11.24 1.56
N THR A 22 -9.76 -10.79 2.78
CA THR A 22 -9.27 -9.49 3.26
C THR A 22 -7.74 -9.43 3.21
N LEU A 23 -7.04 -10.49 3.63
CA LEU A 23 -5.58 -10.58 3.56
C LEU A 23 -5.06 -10.52 2.12
N ARG A 24 -5.74 -11.18 1.18
CA ARG A 24 -5.41 -11.12 -0.25
C ARG A 24 -5.53 -9.69 -0.79
N GLN A 25 -6.59 -8.99 -0.43
CA GLN A 25 -6.82 -7.60 -0.86
C GLN A 25 -5.76 -6.64 -0.29
N ILE A 26 -5.42 -6.79 1.01
CA ILE A 26 -4.36 -6.02 1.66
C ILE A 26 -3.00 -6.26 0.95
N ALA A 27 -2.70 -7.52 0.61
CA ALA A 27 -1.47 -7.86 -0.09
C ALA A 27 -1.36 -7.17 -1.46
N VAL A 28 -2.43 -7.23 -2.27
CA VAL A 28 -2.49 -6.56 -3.58
C VAL A 28 -2.38 -5.04 -3.43
N HIS A 29 -3.12 -4.44 -2.50
CA HIS A 29 -3.06 -3.00 -2.24
C HIS A 29 -1.65 -2.54 -1.88
N ASN A 30 -1.01 -3.20 -0.91
CA ASN A 30 0.32 -2.83 -0.46
C ASN A 30 1.40 -3.03 -1.53
N ALA A 31 1.27 -4.06 -2.37
CA ALA A 31 2.18 -4.28 -3.49
C ALA A 31 2.08 -3.14 -4.51
N THR A 32 0.85 -2.81 -4.94
CA THR A 32 0.59 -1.69 -5.86
C THR A 32 1.07 -0.36 -5.28
N TYR A 33 0.80 -0.09 -4.00
CA TYR A 33 1.28 1.11 -3.31
C TYR A 33 2.80 1.21 -3.37
N ARG A 34 3.52 0.11 -3.10
CA ARG A 34 4.99 0.13 -3.18
C ARG A 34 5.48 0.41 -4.60
N GLU A 35 4.88 -0.22 -5.60
CA GLU A 35 5.27 -0.04 -7.00
C GLU A 35 5.13 1.42 -7.46
N ILE A 36 4.00 2.07 -7.12
CA ILE A 36 3.64 3.38 -7.69
C ILE A 36 3.87 4.57 -6.75
N CYS A 37 3.96 4.34 -5.43
CA CYS A 37 4.06 5.40 -4.41
C CYS A 37 5.37 5.40 -3.62
N SER A 38 6.03 4.25 -3.42
CA SER A 38 7.22 4.18 -2.53
C SER A 38 8.52 4.76 -3.12
N GLN A 39 8.50 5.24 -4.37
CA GLN A 39 9.64 5.92 -4.99
C GLN A 39 9.88 7.36 -4.49
N ASN A 40 9.04 7.90 -3.58
CA ASN A 40 9.18 9.26 -3.05
C ASN A 40 9.50 9.32 -1.54
N GLU A 41 9.68 8.20 -0.85
CA GLU A 41 10.05 8.20 0.57
C GLU A 41 11.58 8.15 0.73
N GLY A 42 12.23 9.31 0.52
CA GLY A 42 13.59 9.58 0.97
C GLY A 42 14.72 9.07 0.06
N THR A 43 15.16 9.92 -0.87
CA THR A 43 16.59 10.02 -1.17
C THR A 43 17.20 11.02 -0.17
N PRO A 44 18.32 10.71 0.50
CA PRO A 44 19.09 11.73 1.23
C PRO A 44 19.61 12.82 0.29
#